data_AF-A0A955BU79-F1
#
_entry.id   AF-A0A955BU79-F1
#
_cell.length_a   1.000
_cell.length_b   1.000
_cell.length_c   1.000
_cell.angle_alpha   90.00
_cell.angle_beta   90.00
_cell.angle_gamma   90.00
#
_symmetry.space_group_name_H-M   'P 1'
#
loop_
_entity.id
_entity.type
_entity.pdbx_description
1 polymer ?
#
loop_
_entity_poly.entity_id
_entity_poly.type
_entity_poly.pdbx_seq_one_letter_code
_entity_poly.pdbx_strand_id
1 'polypeptide(L)'
;MMFRLVKGTGAEGLPYRPGTAAFGTDGEFTATSFKDGDGLLPGTYQVRVICLSAPPAGVPLDSVSLVPLDWAPEDLVVKGDEGEISVEYDIPPKKPKR
;
A
#
# COMPACT_ATOMS: atom_id res chain seq x y z
N MET A 1 3.70 -2.23 -2.99
CA MET A 1 2.64 -1.52 -2.24
C MET A 1 3.04 -1.39 -0.79
N MET A 2 2.70 -0.28 -0.14
CA MET A 2 3.02 -0.02 1.27
C MET A 2 1.78 0.41 2.04
N PHE A 3 1.67 -0.05 3.28
CA PHE A 3 0.59 0.21 4.21
C PHE A 3 1.18 0.84 5.45
N ARG A 4 0.93 2.14 5.66
CA ARG A 4 1.39 2.86 6.83
C ARG A 4 0.25 3.01 7.82
N LEU A 5 0.36 2.35 8.98
CA LEU A 5 -0.60 2.50 10.06
C LEU A 5 -0.65 3.98 10.51
N VAL A 6 -1.84 4.56 10.62
CA VAL A 6 -2.03 5.93 11.10
C VAL A 6 -1.85 5.95 12.61
N LYS A 7 -0.98 6.84 13.10
CA LYS A 7 -0.66 6.93 14.53
C LYS A 7 -1.92 7.15 15.36
N GLY A 8 -2.12 6.32 16.37
CA GLY A 8 -3.27 6.41 17.29
C GLY A 8 -4.52 5.64 16.82
N THR A 9 -4.49 5.01 15.65
CA THR A 9 -5.62 4.20 15.13
C THR A 9 -5.44 2.70 15.33
N GLY A 10 -4.23 2.26 15.69
CA GLY A 10 -3.96 0.85 15.96
C GLY A 10 -4.71 0.36 17.20
N ALA A 11 -5.16 -0.89 17.18
CA ALA A 11 -5.83 -1.50 18.33
C ALA A 11 -4.93 -1.53 19.58
N GLU A 12 -5.55 -1.35 20.74
CA GLU A 12 -4.87 -1.26 22.03
C GLU A 12 -4.10 -2.55 22.36
N GLY A 13 -2.89 -2.41 22.89
CA GLY A 13 -2.01 -3.52 23.24
C GLY A 13 -1.26 -4.17 22.06
N LEU A 14 -1.48 -3.72 20.82
CA LEU A 14 -0.76 -4.21 19.65
C LEU A 14 0.40 -3.28 19.22
N PRO A 15 1.49 -3.84 18.67
CA PRO A 15 2.61 -3.04 18.19
C PRO A 15 2.24 -2.25 16.93
N TYR A 16 2.88 -1.11 16.73
CA TYR A 16 2.80 -0.38 15.46
C TYR A 16 3.54 -1.16 14.37
N ARG A 17 2.81 -1.75 13.41
CA ARG A 17 3.40 -2.50 12.28
C ARG A 17 2.88 -1.98 10.94
N PRO A 18 3.73 -1.36 10.12
CA PRO A 18 3.40 -1.14 8.72
C PRO A 18 3.37 -2.48 7.97
N GLY A 19 2.63 -2.54 6.88
CA GLY A 19 2.61 -3.69 5.98
C GLY A 19 3.21 -3.35 4.62
N THR A 20 3.67 -4.38 3.91
CA THR A 20 4.15 -4.24 2.53
C THR A 20 3.70 -5.43 1.71
N ALA A 21 3.47 -5.20 0.42
CA ALA A 21 3.16 -6.26 -0.52
C ALA A 21 3.80 -5.99 -1.88
N ALA A 22 4.32 -7.04 -2.52
CA ALA A 22 4.64 -7.00 -3.94
C ALA A 22 3.41 -7.48 -4.73
N PHE A 23 3.16 -6.90 -5.90
CA PHE A 23 2.14 -7.34 -6.84
C PHE A 23 2.78 -7.49 -8.22
N GLY A 24 2.28 -8.44 -9.00
CA GLY A 24 2.69 -8.68 -10.37
C GLY A 24 1.93 -7.80 -11.37
N THR A 25 2.01 -8.15 -12.64
CA THR A 25 1.26 -7.50 -13.72
C THR A 25 -0.23 -7.83 -13.70
N ASP A 26 -0.62 -8.82 -12.91
CA ASP A 26 -2.00 -9.20 -12.60
C ASP A 26 -2.68 -8.21 -11.64
N GLY A 27 -1.91 -7.43 -10.89
CA GLY A 27 -2.41 -6.40 -9.96
C GLY A 27 -2.91 -6.97 -8.63
N GLU A 28 -2.89 -8.29 -8.45
CA GLU A 28 -3.27 -8.95 -7.21
C GLU A 28 -2.11 -9.01 -6.21
N PHE A 29 -2.42 -8.86 -4.93
CA PHE A 29 -1.47 -9.11 -3.84
C PHE A 29 -2.17 -9.34 -2.51
N THR A 30 -1.44 -9.96 -1.59
CA THR A 30 -1.82 -10.06 -0.19
C THR A 30 -0.86 -9.23 0.66
N ALA A 31 -1.40 -8.34 1.49
CA ALA A 31 -0.61 -7.53 2.40
C ALA A 31 -0.29 -8.29 3.69
N THR A 32 0.98 -8.25 4.10
CA THR A 32 1.47 -8.88 5.33
C THR A 32 2.20 -7.86 6.18
N SER A 33 2.18 -8.04 7.51
CA SER A 33 2.75 -7.09 8.47
C SER A 33 4.15 -7.50 8.95
N PHE A 34 4.40 -8.78 9.18
CA PHE A 34 5.72 -9.26 9.64
C PHE A 34 6.08 -10.67 9.14
N LYS A 35 5.11 -11.58 9.06
CA LYS A 35 5.26 -12.92 8.49
C LYS A 35 4.26 -13.11 7.36
N ASP A 36 4.65 -13.88 6.36
CA ASP A 36 3.73 -14.23 5.29
C ASP A 36 2.47 -14.91 5.86
N GLY A 37 1.30 -14.37 5.51
CA GLY A 37 0.00 -14.84 5.99
C GLY A 37 -0.49 -14.24 7.32
N ASP A 38 0.27 -13.35 7.98
CA ASP A 38 -0.20 -12.71 9.22
C ASP A 38 -1.17 -11.54 9.02
N GLY A 39 -1.34 -11.09 7.78
CA GLY A 39 -2.22 -9.99 7.42
C GLY A 39 -1.77 -8.64 7.99
N LEU A 40 -2.70 -7.68 8.02
CA LEU A 40 -2.50 -6.39 8.68
C LEU A 40 -3.08 -6.42 10.09
N LEU A 41 -2.47 -5.68 11.00
CA LEU A 41 -3.04 -5.50 12.34
C LEU A 41 -4.25 -4.56 12.26
N PRO A 42 -5.20 -4.63 13.21
CA PRO A 42 -6.35 -3.73 13.20
C PRO A 42 -5.95 -2.27 13.37
N GLY A 43 -6.52 -1.41 12.54
CA GLY A 43 -6.31 0.03 12.53
C GLY A 43 -6.51 0.68 11.16
N THR A 44 -6.22 1.97 11.06
CA THR A 44 -6.35 2.74 9.81
C THR A 44 -5.01 2.82 9.10
N TYR A 45 -4.95 2.54 7.80
CA TYR A 45 -3.74 2.51 7.00
C TYR A 45 -3.79 3.51 5.85
N GLN A 46 -2.75 4.32 5.75
CA GLN A 46 -2.44 5.06 4.52
C GLN A 46 -1.77 4.11 3.54
N VAL A 47 -2.42 3.93 2.39
CA VAL A 47 -1.97 3.01 1.35
C VAL A 47 -1.21 3.78 0.27
N ARG A 48 -0.01 3.30 -0.07
CA ARG A 48 0.80 3.86 -1.16
C ARG A 48 1.13 2.79 -2.18
N VAL A 49 0.68 3.01 -3.41
CA VAL A 49 1.02 2.15 -4.54
C VAL A 49 2.26 2.71 -5.24
N ILE A 50 3.19 1.81 -5.56
CA ILE A 50 4.43 2.14 -6.27
C ILE A 50 4.53 1.16 -7.44
N CYS A 51 4.29 1.66 -8.66
CA CYS A 51 4.59 0.95 -9.91
C CYS A 51 5.76 1.67 -10.58
N LEU A 52 6.86 0.96 -10.79
CA LEU A 52 8.05 1.52 -11.43
C LEU A 52 8.27 0.87 -12.79
N SER A 53 8.58 1.68 -13.81
CA SER A 53 8.99 1.17 -15.13
C SER A 53 10.44 0.66 -15.15
N ALA A 54 11.25 1.08 -14.18
CA ALA A 54 12.63 0.66 -14.00
C ALA A 54 13.03 0.75 -12.50
N PRO A 55 14.09 0.04 -12.06
CA PRO A 55 14.61 0.18 -10.70
C PRO A 55 14.94 1.65 -10.37
N PRO A 56 14.70 2.12 -9.13
CA PRO A 56 14.95 3.51 -8.72
C PRO A 56 16.44 3.77 -8.43
N ALA A 57 17.35 3.28 -9.29
CA ALA A 57 18.79 3.44 -9.14
C ALA A 57 19.27 4.72 -9.82
N GLY A 58 19.49 5.78 -9.04
CA GLY A 58 20.09 7.03 -9.52
C GLY A 58 19.16 7.95 -10.33
N VAL A 59 17.86 7.63 -10.41
CA VAL A 59 16.86 8.44 -11.10
C VAL A 59 15.77 8.92 -10.12
N PRO A 60 15.24 10.14 -10.28
CA PRO A 60 14.12 10.61 -9.46
C PRO A 60 12.92 9.67 -9.58
N LEU A 61 12.23 9.42 -8.46
CA LEU A 61 11.03 8.56 -8.43
C LEU A 61 9.95 9.04 -9.40
N ASP A 62 9.80 10.35 -9.55
CA ASP A 62 9.00 11.00 -10.61
C ASP A 62 9.25 10.32 -11.96
N SER A 63 10.50 10.25 -12.41
CA SER A 63 10.84 9.82 -13.76
C SER A 63 10.50 8.36 -14.08
N VAL A 64 10.38 7.50 -13.06
CA VAL A 64 10.14 6.06 -13.22
C VAL A 64 8.80 5.58 -12.68
N SER A 65 8.09 6.42 -11.92
CA SER A 65 6.76 6.07 -11.39
C SER A 65 5.72 6.09 -12.52
N LEU A 66 5.01 4.98 -12.67
CA LEU A 66 3.83 4.86 -13.53
C LEU A 66 2.56 5.38 -12.85
N VAL A 67 2.61 5.57 -11.53
CA VAL A 67 1.53 6.17 -10.72
C VAL A 67 1.79 7.67 -10.57
N PRO A 68 0.76 8.55 -10.67
CA PRO A 68 0.88 9.95 -10.31
C PRO A 68 1.36 10.12 -8.85
N LEU A 69 2.28 11.04 -8.60
CA LEU A 69 2.88 11.20 -7.26
C LEU A 69 1.91 11.82 -6.24
N ASP A 70 0.89 12.51 -6.73
CA ASP A 70 -0.19 13.15 -5.99
C ASP A 70 -1.42 12.24 -5.82
N TRP A 71 -1.45 11.08 -6.50
CA TRP A 71 -2.52 10.12 -6.31
C TRP A 71 -2.29 9.30 -5.05
N ALA A 72 -3.32 9.23 -4.21
CA ALA A 72 -3.42 8.33 -3.08
C ALA A 72 -4.88 7.85 -2.98
N PRO A 73 -5.11 6.57 -2.68
CA PRO A 73 -6.45 6.07 -2.39
C PRO A 73 -6.93 6.57 -1.01
N GLU A 74 -8.20 6.28 -0.70
CA GLU A 74 -8.73 6.49 0.64
C GLU A 74 -8.01 5.62 1.68
N ASP A 75 -8.08 6.06 2.94
CA ASP A 75 -7.50 5.32 4.06
C ASP A 75 -8.20 3.97 4.23
N LEU A 76 -7.41 2.90 4.31
CA LEU A 76 -7.91 1.55 4.53
C LEU A 76 -8.16 1.31 6.03
N VAL A 77 -9.40 1.02 6.40
CA VAL A 77 -9.76 0.64 7.77
C VAL A 77 -9.80 -0.88 7.88
N VAL A 78 -8.93 -1.44 8.72
CA VAL A 78 -8.90 -2.88 9.03
C VAL A 78 -9.51 -3.10 10.41
N LYS A 79 -10.63 -3.81 10.51
CA LYS A 79 -11.19 -4.21 11.81
C LYS A 79 -10.64 -5.58 12.21
N GLY A 80 -10.47 -5.81 13.51
CA GLY A 80 -9.84 -7.03 14.03
C GLY A 80 -10.74 -8.25 14.11
N ASP A 81 -12.02 -8.09 13.81
CA ASP A 81 -13.04 -9.13 13.72
C ASP A 81 -13.39 -9.50 12.27
N GLU A 82 -12.84 -8.77 11.30
CA GLU A 82 -13.02 -9.05 9.87
C GLU A 82 -12.06 -10.16 9.44
N GLY A 83 -12.55 -11.07 8.59
CA GLY A 83 -11.74 -12.12 7.97
C GLY A 83 -10.87 -11.54 6.85
N GLU A 84 -10.89 -12.17 5.68
CA GLU A 84 -10.22 -11.62 4.50
C GLU A 84 -10.93 -10.35 4.02
N ILE A 85 -10.18 -9.26 3.83
CA ILE A 85 -10.67 -7.99 3.28
C ILE A 85 -10.12 -7.83 1.87
N SER A 86 -11.00 -7.80 0.88
CA SER A 86 -10.65 -7.48 -0.51
C SER A 86 -10.91 -6.00 -0.78
N VAL A 87 -9.91 -5.30 -1.33
CA VAL A 87 -9.99 -3.88 -1.66
C VAL A 87 -9.44 -3.67 -3.06
N GLU A 88 -10.18 -2.94 -3.88
CA GLU A 88 -9.77 -2.57 -5.23
C GLU A 88 -9.35 -1.10 -5.28
N TYR A 89 -8.25 -0.82 -5.96
CA TYR A 89 -7.76 0.54 -6.18
C TYR A 89 -7.69 0.81 -7.67
N ASP A 90 -8.47 1.79 -8.15
CA ASP A 90 -8.37 2.28 -9.52
C ASP A 90 -7.23 3.29 -9.63
N ILE A 91 -6.13 2.86 -10.23
CA ILE A 91 -4.90 3.64 -10.33
C ILE A 91 -4.84 4.33 -11.69
N PRO A 92 -4.98 5.65 -11.77
CA PRO A 92 -4.86 6.36 -13.03
C PRO A 92 -3.41 6.29 -13.55
N PRO A 93 -3.19 6.13 -14.86
CA PRO A 93 -1.86 6.18 -15.43
C PRO A 93 -1.26 7.58 -15.27
N LYS A 94 0.03 7.65 -14.97
CA LYS A 94 0.75 8.93 -14.96
C LYS A 94 0.72 9.55 -16.36
N LYS A 95 0.21 10.79 -16.44
CA LYS A 95 0.21 11.56 -17.69
C LYS A 95 1.65 11.85 -18.12
N PRO A 96 2.02 11.66 -19.40
CA PRO A 96 3.33 12.07 -19.89
C PRO A 96 3.50 13.58 -19.72
N LYS A 97 4.67 14.03 -19.24
CA LYS A 97 5.02 15.45 -19.26
C LYS A 97 5.09 15.87 -20.73
N ARG A 98 4.19 16.76 -21.13
CA ARG A 98 4.02 17.25 -22.50
C ARG A 98 5.06 18.33 -22.82
#